data_AF-A0A7S2H157-F1
#
_entry.id   AF-A0A7S2H157-F1
#
_cell.length_a   1.000
_cell.length_b   1.000
_cell.length_c   1.000
_cell.angle_alpha   90.00
_cell.angle_beta   90.00
_cell.angle_gamma   90.00
#
_symmetry.space_group_name_H-M   'P 1'
#
loop_
_entity.id
_entity.type
_entity.pdbx_description
1 polymer ?
#
loop_
_entity_poly.entity_id
_entity_poly.type
_entity_poly.pdbx_seq_one_letter_code
_entity_poly.pdbx_strand_id
1 'polypeptide(L)'
;SATADNMQQKPTMKFVLCGVFVVSIRAILVASFPAIRSYSPSGLHETRIGPRSATGSSDSTLAKVEKGSKLRKAIDNLSAGDRYDFVLQGMLQQGKCDTSALTSDVWPLLEEMTAAGKKMAIKTRAALLDVAAGTEDINAVDNSLKLSRRNGVLARYSMDVPKVLPPLVERQRDKLDRTLPEVPIDSRELEVTFALSFVAFISASVGWGSIAPILHQEPLVPTWATFVAVLLLLADNFNALVSISKDGNFQLATLPQIGGDGTRVLLAGLNRLFTRDLTRECRCEAASFLVAYVLGLPSFSLNPTTLEAIKLTDVEPIKESLMTDAGINRILVWLLASVAVENAQHRQLIVSDPRNAPALLRLLRERGVDVGEEEDDALRVRHALSQADLLLTRHGATLDALRERMESGAATVGNCVGLLEKQL
;
A
#
# COMPACT_ATOMS: atom_id res chain seq x y z
N SER A 1 75.79 18.60 22.92
CA SER A 1 75.42 17.20 22.65
C SER A 1 74.25 16.85 23.58
N ALA A 2 73.02 17.14 23.14
CA ALA A 2 71.78 16.76 23.82
C ALA A 2 70.63 16.96 22.83
N THR A 3 70.23 15.91 22.15
CA THR A 3 69.01 15.82 21.33
C THR A 3 68.08 14.82 22.02
N ALA A 4 67.01 15.34 22.62
CA ALA A 4 65.89 14.55 23.11
C ALA A 4 64.74 14.69 22.11
N ASP A 5 64.41 13.57 21.48
CA ASP A 5 63.28 13.39 20.57
C ASP A 5 61.95 13.64 21.28
N ASN A 6 61.13 14.50 20.71
CA ASN A 6 59.74 14.72 21.11
C ASN A 6 58.84 14.26 19.96
N MET A 7 58.48 12.97 19.96
CA MET A 7 57.43 12.41 19.10
C MET A 7 56.06 12.91 19.58
N GLN A 8 55.53 13.94 18.92
CA GLN A 8 54.10 14.25 18.99
C GLN A 8 53.35 13.47 17.90
N GLN A 9 52.70 12.38 18.31
CA GLN A 9 51.64 11.73 17.55
C GLN A 9 50.50 12.72 17.27
N LYS A 10 50.28 13.08 16.00
CA LYS A 10 49.01 13.68 15.54
C LYS A 10 47.95 12.59 15.53
N PRO A 11 46.85 12.69 16.30
CA PRO A 11 45.74 11.77 16.14
C PRO A 11 45.04 12.01 14.81
N THR A 12 44.62 10.91 14.22
CA THR A 12 43.99 10.72 12.93
C THR A 12 42.67 11.47 12.78
N MET A 13 42.74 12.71 12.29
CA MET A 13 41.58 13.56 11.93
C MET A 13 40.66 12.95 10.85
N LYS A 14 41.11 11.90 10.14
CA LYS A 14 40.31 11.15 9.16
C LYS A 14 39.17 10.33 9.78
N PHE A 15 39.26 9.93 11.05
CA PHE A 15 38.20 9.14 11.69
C PHE A 15 37.02 9.97 12.21
N VAL A 16 37.26 11.23 12.59
CA VAL A 16 36.19 12.13 13.11
C VAL A 16 35.31 12.64 11.97
N LEU A 17 35.88 12.96 10.81
CA LEU A 17 35.11 13.41 9.63
C LEU A 17 34.19 12.30 9.09
N CYS A 18 34.66 11.05 9.10
CA CYS A 18 33.85 9.90 8.67
C CYS A 18 32.71 9.62 9.67
N GLY A 19 32.96 9.78 10.98
CA GLY A 19 31.95 9.60 12.03
C GLY A 19 30.80 10.59 11.95
N VAL A 20 31.07 11.89 11.76
CA VAL A 20 30.02 12.93 11.71
C VAL A 20 29.18 12.84 10.43
N PHE A 21 29.80 12.49 9.30
CA PHE A 21 29.10 12.31 8.02
C PHE A 21 28.20 11.07 8.03
N VAL A 22 28.68 9.95 8.62
CA VAL A 22 27.88 8.73 8.78
C VAL A 22 26.76 8.92 9.80
N VAL A 23 26.97 9.65 10.90
CA VAL A 23 25.92 9.92 11.90
C VAL A 23 24.84 10.85 11.34
N SER A 24 25.19 11.83 10.50
CA SER A 24 24.22 12.75 9.88
C SER A 24 23.41 12.06 8.78
N ILE A 25 24.04 11.24 7.94
CA ILE A 25 23.32 10.42 6.95
C ILE A 25 22.46 9.36 7.63
N ARG A 26 22.92 8.75 8.73
CA ARG A 26 22.12 7.79 9.49
C ARG A 26 20.97 8.48 10.23
N ALA A 27 21.14 9.68 10.76
CA ALA A 27 20.05 10.47 11.36
C ALA A 27 19.02 10.90 10.31
N ILE A 28 19.45 11.27 9.10
CA ILE A 28 18.56 11.58 7.97
C ILE A 28 17.87 10.32 7.45
N LEU A 29 18.56 9.18 7.31
CA LEU A 29 17.95 7.91 6.90
C LEU A 29 17.01 7.33 7.97
N VAL A 30 17.33 7.47 9.26
CA VAL A 30 16.47 7.02 10.37
C VAL A 30 15.27 7.97 10.57
N ALA A 31 15.40 9.25 10.28
CA ALA A 31 14.29 10.20 10.29
C ALA A 31 13.39 10.09 9.04
N SER A 32 13.96 9.73 7.89
CA SER A 32 13.23 9.52 6.63
C SER A 32 12.61 8.12 6.49
N PHE A 33 12.98 7.16 7.33
CA PHE A 33 12.34 5.85 7.44
C PHE A 33 11.84 5.57 8.87
N PRO A 34 10.75 6.21 9.33
CA PRO A 34 10.01 5.65 10.44
C PRO A 34 9.20 4.46 9.90
N ALA A 35 9.73 3.26 10.17
CA ALA A 35 9.06 1.97 10.14
C ALA A 35 8.51 1.48 8.78
N ILE A 36 9.21 0.49 8.20
CA ILE A 36 8.53 -0.69 7.68
C ILE A 36 7.77 -1.28 8.89
N ARG A 37 6.52 -0.86 9.09
CA ARG A 37 5.59 -1.59 9.93
C ARG A 37 5.18 -2.83 9.14
N SER A 38 5.82 -3.95 9.43
CA SER A 38 5.07 -5.19 9.47
C SER A 38 3.92 -4.97 10.46
N TYR A 39 2.70 -5.10 9.96
CA TYR A 39 1.50 -5.06 10.77
C TYR A 39 1.48 -6.33 11.63
N SER A 40 2.14 -6.31 12.79
CA SER A 40 1.95 -7.34 13.81
C SER A 40 0.73 -6.96 14.65
N PRO A 41 -0.35 -7.78 14.68
CA PRO A 41 -1.51 -7.53 15.51
C PRO A 41 -1.22 -8.05 16.92
N SER A 42 -0.44 -7.32 17.71
CA SER A 42 -0.26 -7.63 19.13
C SER A 42 -0.34 -6.35 19.95
N GLY A 43 -1.57 -5.87 20.10
CA GLY A 43 -1.92 -4.70 20.92
C GLY A 43 -3.24 -4.90 21.65
N LEU A 44 -3.40 -6.01 22.36
CA LEU A 44 -4.46 -6.18 23.36
C LEU A 44 -3.87 -5.91 24.75
N HIS A 45 -4.48 -4.95 25.43
CA HIS A 45 -4.20 -4.57 26.82
C HIS A 45 -4.07 -5.80 27.74
N GLU A 46 -2.85 -6.06 28.18
CA GLU A 46 -2.53 -7.03 29.22
C GLU A 46 -2.77 -6.37 30.59
N THR A 47 -4.01 -6.44 31.10
CA THR A 47 -4.27 -6.20 32.52
C THR A 47 -3.72 -7.37 33.33
N ARG A 48 -2.48 -7.20 33.79
CA ARG A 48 -1.75 -8.09 34.70
C ARG A 48 -2.47 -8.17 36.06
N ILE A 49 -3.26 -9.21 36.27
CA ILE A 49 -3.70 -9.63 37.60
C ILE A 49 -2.72 -10.70 38.08
N GLY A 50 -1.98 -10.41 39.15
CA GLY A 50 -0.98 -11.31 39.72
C GLY A 50 -1.58 -12.60 40.30
N PRO A 51 -0.78 -13.67 40.43
CA PRO A 51 -1.23 -14.91 41.03
C PRO A 51 -1.38 -14.72 42.54
N ARG A 52 -2.63 -14.65 43.03
CA ARG A 52 -2.93 -14.91 44.44
C ARG A 52 -2.98 -16.42 44.63
N SER A 53 -2.01 -16.92 45.38
CA SER A 53 -2.07 -18.24 46.01
C SER A 53 -3.33 -18.34 46.87
N ALA A 54 -4.23 -19.26 46.53
CA ALA A 54 -5.28 -19.73 47.42
C ALA A 54 -5.31 -21.25 47.34
N THR A 55 -4.72 -21.86 48.35
CA THR A 55 -4.96 -23.22 48.79
C THR A 55 -6.45 -23.40 49.14
N GLY A 56 -7.07 -24.45 48.61
CA GLY A 56 -8.20 -25.11 49.27
C GLY A 56 -9.58 -24.96 48.63
N SER A 57 -10.22 -26.12 48.54
CA SER A 57 -11.67 -26.38 48.55
C SER A 57 -12.32 -26.82 47.23
N SER A 58 -12.88 -28.02 47.34
CA SER A 58 -13.44 -28.95 46.36
C SER A 58 -14.82 -28.54 45.83
N ASP A 59 -15.09 -27.24 45.60
CA ASP A 59 -16.41 -26.73 45.20
C ASP A 59 -16.48 -26.15 43.77
N SER A 60 -15.37 -26.12 43.04
CA SER A 60 -15.32 -25.45 41.71
C SER A 60 -15.81 -26.29 40.52
N THR A 61 -16.05 -27.59 40.72
CA THR A 61 -16.53 -28.51 39.68
C THR A 61 -18.04 -28.45 39.47
N LEU A 62 -18.84 -28.22 40.51
CA LEU A 62 -20.31 -28.15 40.42
C LEU A 62 -20.79 -26.86 39.72
N ALA A 63 -20.15 -25.72 39.98
CA ALA A 63 -20.51 -24.44 39.34
C ALA A 63 -20.15 -24.37 37.84
N LYS A 64 -19.17 -25.17 37.38
CA LYS A 64 -18.83 -25.31 35.94
C LYS A 64 -19.85 -26.16 35.19
N VAL A 65 -20.38 -27.22 35.83
CA VAL A 65 -21.39 -28.11 35.22
C VAL A 65 -22.74 -27.40 35.07
N GLU A 66 -23.14 -26.58 36.05
CA GLU A 66 -24.38 -25.79 35.93
C GLU A 66 -24.32 -24.71 34.85
N LYS A 67 -23.17 -24.02 34.69
CA LYS A 67 -22.97 -23.02 33.63
C LYS A 67 -23.03 -23.63 32.23
N GLY A 68 -22.51 -24.84 32.05
CA GLY A 68 -22.66 -25.61 30.81
C GLY A 68 -24.12 -25.90 30.46
N SER A 69 -24.96 -26.16 31.47
CA SER A 69 -26.40 -26.44 31.25
C SER A 69 -27.19 -25.22 30.78
N LYS A 70 -26.90 -24.02 31.31
CA LYS A 70 -27.59 -22.77 30.93
C LYS A 70 -27.14 -22.29 29.54
N LEU A 71 -25.84 -22.38 29.24
CA LEU A 71 -25.31 -22.04 27.92
C LEU A 71 -25.86 -22.97 26.84
N ARG A 72 -25.88 -24.29 27.09
CA ARG A 72 -26.41 -25.25 26.12
C ARG A 72 -27.90 -25.02 25.87
N LYS A 73 -28.70 -24.78 26.91
CA LYS A 73 -30.10 -24.38 26.75
C LYS A 73 -30.27 -23.09 25.94
N ALA A 74 -29.39 -22.10 26.13
CA ALA A 74 -29.43 -20.87 25.34
C ALA A 74 -29.10 -21.12 23.86
N ILE A 75 -28.09 -21.94 23.57
CA ILE A 75 -27.72 -22.33 22.19
C ILE A 75 -28.84 -23.17 21.55
N ASP A 76 -29.45 -24.08 22.30
CA ASP A 76 -30.55 -24.93 21.83
C ASP A 76 -31.84 -24.12 21.55
N ASN A 77 -31.93 -22.89 22.07
CA ASN A 77 -33.03 -21.97 21.77
C ASN A 77 -32.76 -21.10 20.52
N LEU A 78 -31.53 -21.07 20.00
CA LEU A 78 -31.19 -20.31 18.79
C LEU A 78 -31.67 -21.04 17.53
N SER A 79 -31.95 -20.27 16.47
CA SER A 79 -32.20 -20.85 15.15
C SER A 79 -30.96 -21.58 14.64
N ALA A 80 -31.13 -22.56 13.74
CA ALA A 80 -29.98 -23.31 13.22
C ALA A 80 -28.92 -22.39 12.58
N GLY A 81 -29.33 -21.32 11.88
CA GLY A 81 -28.40 -20.34 11.33
C GLY A 81 -27.63 -19.57 12.41
N ASP A 82 -28.33 -19.10 13.43
CA ASP A 82 -27.71 -18.36 14.54
C ASP A 82 -26.76 -19.24 15.36
N ARG A 83 -27.00 -20.56 15.43
CA ARG A 83 -26.06 -21.51 16.05
C ARG A 83 -24.76 -21.59 15.27
N TYR A 84 -24.82 -21.75 13.95
CA TYR A 84 -23.63 -21.76 13.10
C TYR A 84 -22.86 -20.45 13.24
N ASP A 85 -23.56 -19.31 13.13
CA ASP A 85 -22.94 -17.99 13.27
C ASP A 85 -22.30 -17.78 14.64
N PHE A 86 -22.96 -18.19 15.72
CA PHE A 86 -22.42 -18.07 17.08
C PHE A 86 -21.14 -18.90 17.26
N VAL A 87 -21.11 -20.13 16.74
CA VAL A 87 -19.94 -21.00 16.80
C VAL A 87 -18.81 -20.45 15.94
N LEU A 88 -19.09 -20.09 14.68
CA LEU A 88 -18.12 -19.49 13.76
C LEU A 88 -17.51 -18.21 14.34
N GLN A 89 -18.34 -17.31 14.87
CA GLN A 89 -17.86 -16.08 15.49
C GLN A 89 -17.01 -16.37 16.73
N GLY A 90 -17.39 -17.35 17.55
CA GLY A 90 -16.60 -17.79 18.69
C GLY A 90 -15.23 -18.32 18.30
N MET A 91 -15.15 -19.10 17.22
CA MET A 91 -13.88 -19.66 16.70
C MET A 91 -12.98 -18.56 16.13
N LEU A 92 -13.55 -17.64 15.36
CA LEU A 92 -12.81 -16.52 14.77
C LEU A 92 -12.31 -15.53 15.83
N GLN A 93 -13.06 -15.35 16.93
CA GLN A 93 -12.67 -14.45 18.03
C GLN A 93 -11.63 -15.03 18.99
N GLN A 94 -11.40 -16.35 19.00
CA GLN A 94 -10.39 -16.97 19.88
C GLN A 94 -8.94 -16.63 19.49
N GLY A 95 -8.73 -15.79 18.47
CA GLY A 95 -7.54 -14.94 18.35
C GLY A 95 -6.24 -15.64 17.95
N LYS A 96 -6.31 -16.92 17.57
CA LYS A 96 -5.20 -17.72 17.02
C LYS A 96 -5.68 -18.60 15.87
N CYS A 97 -6.50 -18.04 14.98
CA CYS A 97 -6.79 -18.75 13.74
C CYS A 97 -5.57 -18.61 12.81
N ASP A 98 -4.62 -19.51 12.97
CA ASP A 98 -3.62 -19.79 11.93
C ASP A 98 -4.33 -20.38 10.70
N THR A 99 -3.64 -20.44 9.57
CA THR A 99 -4.16 -21.09 8.34
C THR A 99 -4.63 -22.52 8.58
N SER A 100 -4.02 -23.23 9.54
CA SER A 100 -4.43 -24.57 9.95
C SER A 100 -5.81 -24.61 10.62
N ALA A 101 -6.13 -23.64 11.48
CA ALA A 101 -7.43 -23.59 12.16
C ALA A 101 -8.56 -23.18 11.20
N LEU A 102 -8.26 -22.31 10.24
CA LEU A 102 -9.19 -21.98 9.16
C LEU A 102 -9.54 -23.22 8.33
N THR A 103 -8.52 -23.99 7.95
CA THR A 103 -8.67 -25.17 7.09
C THR A 103 -9.35 -26.34 7.82
N SER A 104 -9.01 -26.61 9.08
CA SER A 104 -9.50 -27.79 9.80
C SER A 104 -10.90 -27.62 10.35
N ASP A 105 -11.25 -26.42 10.85
CA ASP A 105 -12.45 -26.25 11.66
C ASP A 105 -13.43 -25.24 11.05
N VAL A 106 -12.95 -24.09 10.57
CA VAL A 106 -13.83 -23.00 10.11
C VAL A 106 -14.42 -23.27 8.73
N TRP A 107 -13.61 -23.70 7.75
CA TRP A 107 -14.09 -23.97 6.39
C TRP A 107 -15.08 -25.13 6.32
N PRO A 108 -14.86 -26.28 6.97
CA PRO A 108 -15.85 -27.37 6.96
C PRO A 108 -17.19 -26.95 7.58
N LEU A 109 -17.16 -26.16 8.66
CA LEU A 109 -18.38 -25.65 9.29
C LEU A 109 -19.13 -24.68 8.37
N LEU A 110 -18.42 -23.84 7.62
CA LEU A 110 -19.01 -22.95 6.62
C LEU A 110 -19.58 -23.71 5.42
N GLU A 111 -18.94 -24.79 5.00
CA GLU A 111 -19.46 -25.70 3.97
C GLU A 111 -20.75 -26.39 4.43
N GLU A 112 -20.78 -26.91 5.67
CA GLU A 112 -21.98 -27.49 6.27
C GLU A 112 -23.13 -26.47 6.35
N MET A 113 -22.83 -25.25 6.82
CA MET A 113 -23.79 -24.15 6.86
C MET A 113 -24.36 -23.81 5.49
N THR A 114 -23.50 -23.81 4.46
CA THR A 114 -23.88 -23.57 3.06
C THR A 114 -24.74 -24.71 2.51
N ALA A 115 -24.38 -25.97 2.78
CA ALA A 115 -25.16 -27.14 2.40
C ALA A 115 -26.54 -27.16 3.07
N ALA A 116 -26.65 -26.65 4.30
CA ALA A 116 -27.91 -26.46 5.02
C ALA A 116 -28.75 -25.27 4.51
N GLY A 117 -28.26 -24.54 3.48
CA GLY A 117 -28.94 -23.37 2.91
C GLY A 117 -29.04 -22.19 3.88
N LYS A 118 -28.14 -22.09 4.87
CA LYS A 118 -28.11 -21.02 5.86
C LYS A 118 -27.07 -19.99 5.46
N LYS A 119 -27.44 -18.70 5.51
CA LYS A 119 -26.55 -17.59 5.19
C LYS A 119 -25.84 -17.09 6.43
N MET A 120 -24.54 -16.85 6.30
CA MET A 120 -23.69 -16.29 7.34
C MET A 120 -24.03 -14.82 7.61
N ALA A 121 -24.03 -14.43 8.89
CA ALA A 121 -24.25 -13.07 9.30
C ALA A 121 -23.12 -12.13 8.82
N ILE A 122 -23.46 -10.85 8.62
CA ILE A 122 -22.53 -9.81 8.15
C ILE A 122 -21.30 -9.69 9.06
N LYS A 123 -21.48 -9.83 10.38
CA LYS A 123 -20.39 -9.74 11.36
C LYS A 123 -19.45 -10.94 11.28
N THR A 124 -20.00 -12.15 11.16
CA THR A 124 -19.24 -13.39 11.00
C THR A 124 -18.42 -13.36 9.71
N ARG A 125 -19.01 -12.88 8.61
CA ARG A 125 -18.31 -12.64 7.34
C ARG A 125 -17.13 -11.70 7.51
N ALA A 126 -17.35 -10.54 8.14
CA ALA A 126 -16.30 -9.55 8.32
C ALA A 126 -15.14 -10.13 9.14
N ALA A 127 -15.46 -10.84 10.23
CA ALA A 127 -14.46 -11.53 11.05
C ALA A 127 -13.68 -12.60 10.27
N LEU A 128 -14.35 -13.40 9.43
CA LEU A 128 -13.70 -14.41 8.61
C LEU A 128 -12.67 -13.79 7.66
N LEU A 129 -13.05 -12.70 6.98
CA LEU A 129 -12.17 -12.01 6.04
C LEU A 129 -11.03 -11.27 6.75
N ASP A 130 -11.28 -10.71 7.93
CA ASP A 130 -10.25 -10.08 8.75
C ASP A 130 -9.20 -11.09 9.23
N VAL A 131 -9.66 -12.27 9.68
CA VAL A 131 -8.77 -13.36 10.09
C VAL A 131 -8.00 -13.89 8.88
N ALA A 132 -8.66 -14.12 7.75
CA ALA A 132 -7.99 -14.60 6.53
C ALA A 132 -6.99 -13.59 5.98
N ALA A 133 -7.28 -12.29 6.02
CA ALA A 133 -6.33 -11.25 5.64
C ALA A 133 -5.13 -11.19 6.60
N GLY A 134 -5.36 -11.48 7.89
CA GLY A 134 -4.31 -11.52 8.92
C GLY A 134 -3.33 -12.69 8.80
N THR A 135 -3.64 -13.75 8.05
CA THR A 135 -2.71 -14.88 7.84
C THR A 135 -1.62 -14.60 6.81
N GLU A 136 -1.74 -13.51 6.03
CA GLU A 136 -0.88 -13.19 4.87
C GLU A 136 -0.80 -14.30 3.80
N ASP A 137 -1.64 -15.33 3.88
CA ASP A 137 -1.71 -16.44 2.93
C ASP A 137 -2.84 -16.20 1.91
N ILE A 138 -2.44 -16.02 0.65
CA ILE A 138 -3.35 -15.80 -0.47
C ILE A 138 -4.35 -16.96 -0.61
N ASN A 139 -3.94 -18.21 -0.33
CA ASN A 139 -4.85 -19.35 -0.39
C ASN A 139 -5.95 -19.27 0.67
N ALA A 140 -5.60 -18.83 1.87
CA ALA A 140 -6.55 -18.67 2.95
C ALA A 140 -7.59 -17.59 2.63
N VAL A 141 -7.15 -16.49 2.04
CA VAL A 141 -8.01 -15.40 1.56
C VAL A 141 -8.92 -15.88 0.42
N ASP A 142 -8.35 -16.52 -0.60
CA ASP A 142 -9.09 -17.00 -1.77
C ASP A 142 -10.18 -18.02 -1.39
N ASN A 143 -9.83 -19.02 -0.57
CA ASN A 143 -10.80 -20.01 -0.10
C ASN A 143 -11.91 -19.38 0.74
N SER A 144 -11.56 -18.45 1.63
CA SER A 144 -12.55 -17.73 2.44
C SER A 144 -13.51 -16.90 1.59
N LEU A 145 -13.01 -16.25 0.52
CA LEU A 145 -13.82 -15.52 -0.45
C LEU A 145 -14.72 -16.44 -1.29
N LYS A 146 -14.16 -17.55 -1.80
CA LYS A 146 -14.91 -18.55 -2.59
C LYS A 146 -16.03 -19.20 -1.76
N LEU A 147 -15.76 -19.58 -0.52
CA LEU A 147 -16.76 -20.16 0.39
C LEU A 147 -17.82 -19.13 0.76
N SER A 148 -17.44 -17.90 1.08
CA SER A 148 -18.39 -16.82 1.38
C SER A 148 -19.28 -16.46 0.18
N ARG A 149 -18.74 -16.55 -1.05
CA ARG A 149 -19.51 -16.42 -2.29
C ARG A 149 -20.48 -17.59 -2.49
N ARG A 150 -20.05 -18.84 -2.27
CA ARG A 150 -20.91 -20.03 -2.34
C ARG A 150 -22.04 -19.97 -1.31
N ASN A 151 -21.78 -19.42 -0.12
CA ASN A 151 -22.79 -19.17 0.90
C ASN A 151 -23.79 -18.05 0.51
N GLY A 152 -23.47 -17.25 -0.51
CA GLY A 152 -24.34 -16.20 -1.04
C GLY A 152 -24.25 -14.86 -0.29
N VAL A 153 -23.17 -14.64 0.47
CA VAL A 153 -22.93 -13.39 1.25
C VAL A 153 -21.97 -12.43 0.53
N LEU A 154 -21.27 -12.90 -0.50
CA LEU A 154 -20.44 -12.10 -1.40
C LEU A 154 -21.00 -12.19 -2.82
N ALA A 155 -22.09 -11.48 -3.08
CA ALA A 155 -22.75 -11.52 -4.39
C ALA A 155 -22.05 -10.62 -5.44
N ARG A 156 -21.31 -9.61 -4.98
CA ARG A 156 -20.64 -8.61 -5.83
C ARG A 156 -19.17 -8.90 -6.06
N TYR A 157 -18.57 -9.80 -5.28
CA TYR A 157 -17.22 -10.28 -5.55
C TYR A 157 -17.11 -10.87 -6.96
N SER A 158 -16.08 -10.45 -7.72
CA SER A 158 -15.83 -10.92 -9.09
C SER A 158 -16.91 -10.54 -10.13
N MET A 159 -17.76 -9.54 -9.84
CA MET A 159 -18.89 -9.19 -10.71
C MET A 159 -18.52 -8.63 -12.09
N ASP A 160 -17.37 -7.94 -12.22
CA ASP A 160 -16.97 -7.32 -13.49
C ASP A 160 -15.86 -8.12 -14.22
N VAL A 161 -15.51 -9.33 -13.76
CA VAL A 161 -14.61 -10.24 -14.49
C VAL A 161 -15.02 -10.42 -15.97
N PRO A 162 -16.31 -10.61 -16.31
CA PRO A 162 -16.72 -10.77 -17.70
C PRO A 162 -16.63 -9.48 -18.52
N LYS A 163 -16.50 -8.32 -17.87
CA LYS A 163 -16.49 -7.00 -18.51
C LYS A 163 -15.09 -6.47 -18.78
N VAL A 164 -14.06 -7.12 -18.24
CA VAL A 164 -12.67 -6.84 -18.65
C VAL A 164 -12.52 -7.31 -20.09
N LEU A 165 -12.29 -6.36 -20.98
CA LEU A 165 -12.26 -6.60 -22.42
C LEU A 165 -11.24 -7.69 -22.80
N PRO A 166 -11.56 -8.48 -23.85
CA PRO A 166 -10.66 -9.52 -24.36
C PRO A 166 -9.33 -8.95 -24.87
N PRO A 167 -8.32 -9.81 -25.11
CA PRO A 167 -7.04 -9.44 -25.72
C PRO A 167 -7.18 -8.46 -26.88
N LEU A 168 -6.17 -7.60 -27.02
CA LEU A 168 -6.04 -6.68 -28.15
C LEU A 168 -6.08 -7.47 -29.46
N VAL A 169 -7.17 -7.38 -30.20
CA VAL A 169 -7.27 -7.95 -31.55
C VAL A 169 -6.50 -7.03 -32.49
N GLU A 170 -5.62 -7.62 -33.31
CA GLU A 170 -4.71 -6.94 -34.24
C GLU A 170 -5.36 -5.82 -35.08
N ARG A 171 -6.61 -6.02 -35.53
CA ARG A 171 -7.39 -5.03 -36.30
C ARG A 171 -7.78 -3.77 -35.54
N GLN A 172 -7.67 -3.76 -34.22
CA GLN A 172 -8.02 -2.61 -33.37
C GLN A 172 -6.80 -1.83 -32.90
N ARG A 173 -5.57 -2.33 -33.12
CA ARG A 173 -4.31 -1.73 -32.63
C ARG A 173 -4.20 -0.25 -32.98
N ASP A 174 -4.30 0.09 -34.27
CA ASP A 174 -4.16 1.49 -34.74
C ASP A 174 -5.23 2.44 -34.21
N LYS A 175 -6.44 1.92 -33.93
CA LYS A 175 -7.54 2.72 -33.39
C LYS A 175 -7.37 2.94 -31.89
N LEU A 176 -6.94 1.91 -31.17
CA LEU A 176 -6.66 1.97 -29.74
C LEU A 176 -5.46 2.85 -29.44
N ASP A 177 -4.38 2.74 -30.22
CA ASP A 177 -3.17 3.53 -30.04
C ASP A 177 -3.43 5.04 -30.11
N ARG A 178 -4.36 5.47 -30.98
CA ARG A 178 -4.75 6.87 -31.12
C ARG A 178 -5.75 7.39 -30.08
N THR A 179 -6.46 6.50 -29.39
CA THR A 179 -7.58 6.89 -28.50
C THR A 179 -7.30 6.67 -27.03
N LEU A 180 -6.37 5.78 -26.70
CA LEU A 180 -6.04 5.47 -25.31
C LEU A 180 -5.20 6.59 -24.67
N PRO A 181 -5.38 6.84 -23.37
CA PRO A 181 -4.50 7.76 -22.64
C PRO A 181 -3.07 7.23 -22.65
N GLU A 182 -2.10 8.14 -22.62
CA GLU A 182 -0.70 7.77 -22.38
C GLU A 182 -0.50 7.40 -20.91
N VAL A 183 0.39 6.44 -20.66
CA VAL A 183 0.78 6.10 -19.28
C VAL A 183 1.65 7.24 -18.77
N PRO A 184 1.39 7.81 -17.58
CA PRO A 184 2.21 8.87 -17.03
C PRO A 184 3.66 8.40 -16.87
N ILE A 185 4.61 9.21 -17.33
CA ILE A 185 6.03 8.96 -17.15
C ILE A 185 6.38 9.32 -15.70
N ASP A 186 7.02 8.39 -14.98
CA ASP A 186 7.41 8.60 -13.60
C ASP A 186 8.94 8.62 -13.43
N SER A 187 9.46 9.81 -13.15
CA SER A 187 10.88 10.07 -12.89
C SER A 187 11.22 10.14 -11.40
N ARG A 188 10.47 9.46 -10.53
CA ARG A 188 10.63 9.54 -9.06
C ARG A 188 12.06 9.35 -8.55
N GLU A 189 12.84 8.48 -9.16
CA GLU A 189 14.23 8.22 -8.75
C GLU A 189 15.11 9.45 -8.98
N LEU A 190 14.96 10.10 -10.13
CA LEU A 190 15.67 11.33 -10.44
C LEU A 190 15.19 12.47 -9.55
N GLU A 191 13.88 12.61 -9.37
CA GLU A 191 13.25 13.62 -8.50
C GLU A 191 13.75 13.51 -7.05
N VAL A 192 13.64 12.32 -6.45
CA VAL A 192 14.05 12.08 -5.06
C VAL A 192 15.55 12.20 -4.90
N THR A 193 16.35 11.68 -5.84
CA THR A 193 17.82 11.81 -5.79
C THR A 193 18.24 13.27 -5.83
N PHE A 194 17.69 14.05 -6.76
CA PHE A 194 18.00 15.46 -6.89
C PHE A 194 17.56 16.27 -5.65
N ALA A 195 16.38 15.98 -5.11
CA ALA A 195 15.88 16.61 -3.90
C ALA A 195 16.70 16.23 -2.65
N LEU A 196 17.12 14.97 -2.51
CA LEU A 196 17.99 14.55 -1.42
C LEU A 196 19.37 15.21 -1.53
N SER A 197 19.95 15.27 -2.72
CA SER A 197 21.21 15.97 -2.98
C SER A 197 21.11 17.45 -2.62
N PHE A 198 19.98 18.10 -2.96
CA PHE A 198 19.72 19.48 -2.59
C PHE A 198 19.59 19.68 -1.07
N VAL A 199 18.81 18.84 -0.39
CA VAL A 199 18.67 18.88 1.09
C VAL A 199 20.02 18.63 1.77
N ALA A 200 20.81 17.67 1.29
CA ALA A 200 22.14 17.39 1.81
C ALA A 200 23.09 18.57 1.60
N PHE A 201 23.05 19.21 0.41
CA PHE A 201 23.86 20.39 0.11
C PHE A 201 23.52 21.56 1.03
N ILE A 202 22.23 21.88 1.23
CA ILE A 202 21.80 22.93 2.15
C ILE A 202 22.18 22.59 3.58
N SER A 203 21.92 21.35 4.01
CA SER A 203 22.22 20.91 5.39
C SER A 203 23.72 20.97 5.67
N ALA A 204 24.57 20.55 4.73
CA ALA A 204 26.02 20.66 4.85
C ALA A 204 26.48 22.13 4.88
N SER A 205 25.87 22.98 4.06
CA SER A 205 26.19 24.41 3.99
C SER A 205 25.84 25.16 5.28
N VAL A 206 24.63 24.96 5.80
CA VAL A 206 24.15 25.58 7.04
C VAL A 206 24.86 24.98 8.25
N GLY A 207 25.02 23.65 8.28
CA GLY A 207 25.71 22.93 9.34
C GLY A 207 27.17 23.32 9.46
N TRP A 208 27.89 23.43 8.35
CA TRP A 208 29.29 23.87 8.35
C TRP A 208 29.42 25.33 8.79
N GLY A 209 28.54 26.23 8.33
CA GLY A 209 28.51 27.62 8.79
C GLY A 209 28.31 27.77 10.30
N SER A 210 27.65 26.81 10.95
CA SER A 210 27.43 26.79 12.40
C SER A 210 28.59 26.17 13.19
N ILE A 211 29.30 25.20 12.60
CA ILE A 211 30.40 24.46 13.24
C ILE A 211 31.75 25.15 13.02
N ALA A 212 31.96 25.80 11.86
CA ALA A 212 33.22 26.43 11.47
C ALA A 212 33.75 27.47 12.49
N PRO A 213 32.91 28.35 13.08
CA PRO A 213 33.36 29.30 14.11
C PRO A 213 33.87 28.60 15.39
N ILE A 214 33.27 27.45 15.75
CA ILE A 214 33.62 26.67 16.94
C ILE A 214 34.95 25.95 16.74
N LEU A 215 35.24 25.52 15.51
CA LEU A 215 36.49 24.84 15.16
C LEU A 215 37.63 25.79 14.74
N HIS A 216 37.40 27.12 14.78
CA HIS A 216 38.31 28.12 14.22
C HIS A 216 38.74 27.82 12.78
N GLN A 217 37.85 27.20 12.00
CA GLN A 217 38.09 26.92 10.58
C GLN A 217 37.34 27.93 9.74
N GLU A 218 37.92 28.32 8.60
CA GLU A 218 37.17 29.08 7.60
C GLU A 218 36.07 28.21 6.99
N PRO A 219 34.90 28.79 6.67
CA PRO A 219 33.83 28.04 6.05
C PRO A 219 34.30 27.47 4.70
N LEU A 220 34.13 26.16 4.49
CA LEU A 220 34.58 25.45 3.27
C LEU A 220 33.92 26.03 2.01
N VAL A 221 32.70 26.54 2.16
CA VAL A 221 31.96 27.26 1.15
C VAL A 221 31.46 28.56 1.79
N PRO A 222 31.73 29.74 1.22
CA PRO A 222 31.20 30.99 1.74
C PRO A 222 29.66 30.94 1.76
N THR A 223 29.03 31.41 2.84
CA THR A 223 27.56 31.46 2.97
C THR A 223 26.88 32.23 1.85
N TRP A 224 27.56 33.20 1.24
CA TRP A 224 27.06 33.90 0.06
C TRP A 224 27.08 33.02 -1.20
N ALA A 225 28.01 32.07 -1.33
CA ALA A 225 28.09 31.18 -2.49
C ALA A 225 27.01 30.10 -2.44
N THR A 226 26.62 29.65 -1.24
CA THR A 226 25.45 28.77 -1.06
C THR A 226 24.15 29.52 -1.27
N PHE A 227 24.07 30.77 -0.80
CA PHE A 227 22.99 31.69 -1.14
C PHE A 227 22.90 31.90 -2.66
N VAL A 228 24.00 32.18 -3.35
CA VAL A 228 24.05 32.35 -4.82
C VAL A 228 23.75 31.04 -5.56
N ALA A 229 24.16 29.87 -5.08
CA ALA A 229 23.82 28.59 -5.69
C ALA A 229 22.32 28.28 -5.58
N VAL A 230 21.73 28.52 -4.40
CA VAL A 230 20.27 28.43 -4.18
C VAL A 230 19.56 29.49 -5.02
N LEU A 231 20.09 30.71 -5.08
CA LEU A 231 19.53 31.81 -5.84
C LEU A 231 19.66 31.59 -7.33
N LEU A 232 20.70 30.93 -7.85
CA LEU A 232 20.87 30.55 -9.25
C LEU A 232 19.94 29.40 -9.64
N LEU A 233 19.78 28.39 -8.75
CA LEU A 233 18.76 27.34 -8.88
C LEU A 233 17.32 27.92 -8.90
N LEU A 234 17.11 29.04 -8.20
CA LEU A 234 15.87 29.80 -8.22
C LEU A 234 15.84 30.90 -9.31
N ALA A 235 16.98 31.34 -9.84
CA ALA A 235 17.12 32.49 -10.74
C ALA A 235 16.68 32.16 -12.16
N ASP A 236 16.88 30.91 -12.60
CA ASP A 236 16.25 30.39 -13.82
C ASP A 236 14.72 30.56 -13.79
N ASN A 237 14.14 30.76 -12.60
CA ASN A 237 12.71 31.01 -12.37
C ASN A 237 12.37 32.45 -11.96
N PHE A 238 13.35 33.34 -11.74
CA PHE A 238 13.09 34.71 -11.28
C PHE A 238 12.44 35.56 -12.37
N ASN A 239 12.86 35.39 -13.63
CA ASN A 239 12.20 36.03 -14.79
C ASN A 239 10.72 35.65 -14.91
N ALA A 240 10.41 34.43 -14.48
CA ALA A 240 9.11 33.82 -14.58
C ALA A 240 8.23 34.21 -13.36
N LEU A 241 8.81 34.31 -12.17
CA LEU A 241 8.21 34.87 -10.95
C LEU A 241 7.88 36.37 -11.10
N VAL A 242 8.74 37.13 -11.79
CA VAL A 242 8.52 38.55 -12.12
C VAL A 242 7.35 38.76 -13.08
N SER A 243 7.04 37.77 -13.95
CA SER A 243 5.86 37.83 -14.81
C SER A 243 4.54 37.66 -14.04
N ILE A 244 4.51 36.77 -13.03
CA ILE A 244 3.34 36.53 -12.16
C ILE A 244 3.10 37.71 -11.21
N SER A 245 4.17 38.39 -10.79
CA SER A 245 4.09 39.60 -9.96
C SER A 245 3.35 40.76 -10.64
N LYS A 246 3.15 40.73 -11.95
CA LYS A 246 2.36 41.76 -12.66
C LYS A 246 0.85 41.52 -12.58
N ASP A 247 0.41 40.29 -12.28
CA ASP A 247 -1.01 39.90 -12.29
C ASP A 247 -1.62 39.68 -10.88
N GLY A 248 -0.86 39.95 -9.82
CA GLY A 248 -1.39 40.22 -8.48
C GLY A 248 -2.00 39.06 -7.68
N ASN A 249 -2.06 37.83 -8.21
CA ASN A 249 -2.57 36.66 -7.48
C ASN A 249 -1.49 35.56 -7.38
N PHE A 250 -0.78 35.52 -6.25
CA PHE A 250 0.19 34.47 -5.96
C PHE A 250 -0.49 33.25 -5.32
N GLN A 251 -0.69 32.19 -6.10
CA GLN A 251 -1.10 30.88 -5.58
C GLN A 251 0.08 29.92 -5.68
N LEU A 252 0.50 29.33 -4.55
CA LEU A 252 1.60 28.36 -4.48
C LEU A 252 1.38 27.13 -5.39
N ALA A 253 0.15 26.89 -5.84
CA ALA A 253 -0.26 25.79 -6.72
C ALA A 253 0.15 25.94 -8.20
N THR A 254 0.58 27.13 -8.65
CA THR A 254 0.97 27.38 -10.06
C THR A 254 2.47 27.33 -10.33
N LEU A 255 3.30 27.21 -9.28
CA LEU A 255 4.77 27.08 -9.41
C LEU A 255 5.27 25.95 -10.33
N PRO A 256 4.57 24.81 -10.53
CA PRO A 256 5.07 23.76 -11.45
C PRO A 256 5.01 24.15 -12.93
N GLN A 257 4.19 25.14 -13.32
CA GLN A 257 3.98 25.45 -14.74
C GLN A 257 5.12 26.27 -15.35
N ILE A 258 5.99 26.87 -14.54
CA ILE A 258 6.77 28.04 -14.96
C ILE A 258 8.30 27.84 -14.86
N GLY A 259 8.78 26.69 -14.35
CA GLY A 259 10.22 26.41 -14.22
C GLY A 259 10.83 25.44 -15.23
N GLY A 260 12.14 25.58 -15.48
CA GLY A 260 12.92 24.64 -16.28
C GLY A 260 12.92 23.22 -15.70
N ASP A 261 13.27 22.22 -16.52
CA ASP A 261 13.13 20.79 -16.19
C ASP A 261 13.80 20.43 -14.85
N GLY A 262 14.95 21.02 -14.52
CA GLY A 262 15.66 20.80 -13.26
C GLY A 262 14.91 21.28 -12.02
N THR A 263 14.26 22.46 -12.06
CA THR A 263 13.49 22.97 -10.91
C THR A 263 12.19 22.19 -10.74
N ARG A 264 11.55 21.78 -11.84
CA ARG A 264 10.36 20.92 -11.78
C ARG A 264 10.70 19.59 -11.10
N VAL A 265 11.79 18.95 -11.50
CA VAL A 265 12.29 17.69 -10.90
C VAL A 265 12.65 17.89 -9.42
N LEU A 266 13.28 19.01 -9.05
CA LEU A 266 13.59 19.34 -7.67
C LEU A 266 12.34 19.52 -6.79
N LEU A 267 11.40 20.38 -7.23
CA LEU A 267 10.18 20.67 -6.48
C LEU A 267 9.29 19.43 -6.39
N ALA A 268 9.19 18.65 -7.47
CA ALA A 268 8.53 17.36 -7.50
C ALA A 268 9.14 16.39 -6.47
N GLY A 269 10.47 16.31 -6.39
CA GLY A 269 11.19 15.48 -5.42
C GLY A 269 11.03 15.96 -3.98
N LEU A 270 11.10 17.27 -3.73
CA LEU A 270 10.85 17.84 -2.40
C LEU A 270 9.41 17.61 -1.95
N ASN A 271 8.44 17.77 -2.86
CA ASN A 271 7.04 17.48 -2.60
C ASN A 271 6.85 16.00 -2.22
N ARG A 272 7.51 15.06 -2.90
CA ARG A 272 7.48 13.64 -2.52
C ARG A 272 8.16 13.35 -1.17
N LEU A 273 9.25 14.05 -0.85
CA LEU A 273 9.98 13.84 0.41
C LEU A 273 9.24 14.37 1.63
N PHE A 274 8.50 15.48 1.49
CA PHE A 274 7.93 16.20 2.63
C PHE A 274 6.40 16.19 2.68
N THR A 275 5.70 15.97 1.56
CA THR A 275 4.24 15.97 1.52
C THR A 275 3.72 14.55 1.67
N ARG A 276 3.23 14.24 2.88
CA ARG A 276 2.33 13.12 3.10
C ARG A 276 0.90 13.62 3.00
N ASP A 277 0.20 13.14 1.99
CA ASP A 277 -1.22 13.42 1.79
C ASP A 277 -1.99 12.15 2.07
N LEU A 278 -2.45 12.01 3.33
CA LEU A 278 -3.19 10.83 3.78
C LEU A 278 -4.45 10.60 2.94
N THR A 279 -5.15 11.66 2.55
CA THR A 279 -6.36 11.55 1.74
C THR A 279 -6.06 10.98 0.37
N ARG A 280 -4.96 11.41 -0.23
CA ARG A 280 -4.48 10.89 -1.49
C ARG A 280 -4.02 9.43 -1.38
N GLU A 281 -3.28 9.09 -0.34
CA GLU A 281 -2.87 7.70 -0.03
C GLU A 281 -4.09 6.79 0.12
N CYS A 282 -5.00 7.11 1.05
CA CYS A 282 -6.22 6.33 1.29
C CYS A 282 -7.09 6.20 0.03
N ARG A 283 -7.08 7.20 -0.87
CA ARG A 283 -7.81 7.12 -2.14
C ARG A 283 -7.18 6.11 -3.11
N CYS A 284 -5.86 6.11 -3.23
CA CYS A 284 -5.12 5.11 -4.01
C CYS A 284 -5.35 3.70 -3.46
N GLU A 285 -5.36 3.56 -2.13
CA GLU A 285 -5.60 2.29 -1.44
C GLU A 285 -7.04 1.79 -1.61
N ALA A 286 -8.02 2.69 -1.53
CA ALA A 286 -9.41 2.36 -1.80
C ALA A 286 -9.61 1.92 -3.25
N ALA A 287 -8.90 2.55 -4.20
CA ALA A 287 -8.98 2.22 -5.62
C ALA A 287 -8.46 0.81 -5.91
N SER A 288 -7.28 0.47 -5.42
CA SER A 288 -6.69 -0.87 -5.58
C SER A 288 -7.56 -1.95 -4.94
N PHE A 289 -8.08 -1.69 -3.74
CA PHE A 289 -8.96 -2.61 -3.01
C PHE A 289 -10.28 -2.86 -3.76
N LEU A 290 -10.95 -1.79 -4.21
CA LEU A 290 -12.20 -1.87 -4.96
C LEU A 290 -12.01 -2.65 -6.27
N VAL A 291 -10.95 -2.34 -7.03
CA VAL A 291 -10.66 -3.00 -8.30
C VAL A 291 -10.32 -4.47 -8.08
N ALA A 292 -9.48 -4.81 -7.08
CA ALA A 292 -9.20 -6.21 -6.74
C ALA A 292 -10.48 -7.00 -6.46
N TYR A 293 -11.37 -6.43 -5.64
CA TYR A 293 -12.63 -7.05 -5.24
C TYR A 293 -13.56 -7.33 -6.43
N VAL A 294 -13.75 -6.32 -7.27
CA VAL A 294 -14.66 -6.37 -8.41
C VAL A 294 -14.11 -7.29 -9.53
N LEU A 295 -12.79 -7.38 -9.65
CA LEU A 295 -12.09 -8.31 -10.55
C LEU A 295 -11.92 -9.72 -9.98
N GLY A 296 -12.33 -9.96 -8.74
CA GLY A 296 -12.25 -11.29 -8.11
C GLY A 296 -10.82 -11.75 -7.84
N LEU A 297 -9.90 -10.81 -7.60
CA LEU A 297 -8.53 -11.12 -7.20
C LEU A 297 -8.50 -11.31 -5.68
N PRO A 298 -7.96 -12.42 -5.16
CA PRO A 298 -7.84 -12.66 -3.72
C PRO A 298 -6.63 -11.95 -3.13
N SER A 299 -6.52 -10.65 -3.40
CA SER A 299 -5.48 -9.78 -2.86
C SER A 299 -6.12 -8.50 -2.34
N PHE A 300 -5.77 -8.15 -1.10
CA PHE A 300 -6.19 -6.90 -0.45
C PHE A 300 -5.02 -5.94 -0.26
N SER A 301 -3.95 -6.10 -1.05
CA SER A 301 -2.81 -5.18 -1.01
C SER A 301 -3.29 -3.76 -1.32
N LEU A 302 -3.13 -2.88 -0.34
CA LEU A 302 -3.53 -1.49 -0.43
C LEU A 302 -2.70 -0.74 -1.49
N ASN A 303 -1.43 -1.10 -1.65
CA ASN A 303 -0.58 -0.55 -2.72
C ASN A 303 0.03 -1.70 -3.53
N PRO A 304 -0.62 -2.09 -4.65
CA PRO A 304 -0.25 -3.29 -5.36
C PRO A 304 1.10 -3.13 -6.06
N THR A 305 2.00 -4.08 -5.83
CA THR A 305 3.34 -4.11 -6.42
C THR A 305 3.51 -5.26 -7.39
N THR A 306 4.51 -5.17 -8.27
CA THR A 306 4.88 -6.27 -9.18
C THR A 306 5.15 -7.57 -8.43
N LEU A 307 5.80 -7.51 -7.26
CA LEU A 307 6.12 -8.70 -6.48
C LEU A 307 4.86 -9.38 -5.92
N GLU A 308 3.86 -8.61 -5.50
CA GLU A 308 2.58 -9.17 -5.04
C GLU A 308 1.79 -9.77 -6.19
N ALA A 309 1.79 -9.13 -7.36
CA ALA A 309 1.20 -9.69 -8.57
C ALA A 309 1.85 -11.03 -8.93
N ILE A 310 3.17 -11.12 -8.83
CA ILE A 310 3.91 -12.37 -9.06
C ILE A 310 3.57 -13.44 -8.02
N LYS A 311 3.51 -13.08 -6.72
CA LYS A 311 3.06 -14.01 -5.67
C LYS A 311 1.67 -14.55 -5.97
N LEU A 312 0.76 -13.70 -6.46
CA LEU A 312 -0.59 -14.08 -6.83
C LEU A 312 -0.60 -15.09 -8.00
N THR A 313 0.30 -14.94 -8.97
CA THR A 313 0.45 -15.88 -10.10
C THR A 313 1.11 -17.21 -9.72
N ASP A 314 1.86 -17.27 -8.61
CA ASP A 314 2.56 -18.49 -8.17
C ASP A 314 1.66 -19.42 -7.34
N VAL A 315 0.42 -19.02 -7.06
CA VAL A 315 -0.54 -19.79 -6.26
C VAL A 315 -1.29 -20.80 -7.14
N GLU A 316 -0.96 -22.08 -7.01
CA GLU A 316 -1.45 -23.15 -7.89
C GLU A 316 -2.97 -23.26 -8.11
N PRO A 317 -3.87 -23.09 -7.11
CA PRO A 317 -5.31 -23.14 -7.35
C PRO A 317 -5.87 -21.97 -8.19
N ILE A 318 -5.08 -20.91 -8.39
CA ILE A 318 -5.52 -19.67 -9.05
C ILE A 318 -4.69 -19.39 -10.30
N LYS A 319 -3.45 -19.87 -10.33
CA LYS A 319 -2.49 -19.75 -11.42
C LYS A 319 -3.10 -20.06 -12.78
N GLU A 320 -3.78 -21.19 -12.93
CA GLU A 320 -4.39 -21.55 -14.22
C GLU A 320 -5.36 -20.49 -14.75
N SER A 321 -6.12 -19.82 -13.86
CA SER A 321 -7.04 -18.74 -14.26
C SER A 321 -6.31 -17.41 -14.54
N LEU A 322 -5.27 -17.11 -13.74
CA LEU A 322 -4.56 -15.84 -13.81
C LEU A 322 -3.49 -15.78 -14.89
N MET A 323 -2.92 -16.92 -15.28
CA MET A 323 -1.93 -17.05 -16.34
C MET A 323 -2.53 -17.06 -17.74
N THR A 324 -3.86 -16.97 -17.85
CA THR A 324 -4.52 -16.68 -19.13
C THR A 324 -4.35 -15.22 -19.51
N ASP A 325 -4.45 -14.89 -20.80
CA ASP A 325 -4.37 -13.50 -21.26
C ASP A 325 -5.36 -12.55 -20.54
N ALA A 326 -6.61 -13.02 -20.34
CA ALA A 326 -7.61 -12.30 -19.57
C ALA A 326 -7.27 -12.20 -18.07
N GLY A 327 -6.62 -13.22 -17.50
CA GLY A 327 -6.06 -13.20 -16.15
C GLY A 327 -5.00 -12.13 -15.97
N ILE A 328 -4.03 -12.09 -16.89
CA ILE A 328 -2.95 -11.11 -16.88
C ILE A 328 -3.52 -9.69 -17.03
N ASN A 329 -4.49 -9.49 -17.93
CA ASN A 329 -5.18 -8.20 -18.07
C ASN A 329 -5.88 -7.77 -16.78
N ARG A 330 -6.51 -8.68 -16.03
CA ARG A 330 -7.10 -8.37 -14.71
C ARG A 330 -6.04 -7.86 -13.72
N ILE A 331 -4.88 -8.51 -13.68
CA ILE A 331 -3.77 -8.10 -12.80
C ILE A 331 -3.22 -6.74 -13.22
N LEU A 332 -3.06 -6.48 -14.51
CA LEU A 332 -2.61 -5.18 -15.02
C LEU A 332 -3.58 -4.05 -14.65
N VAL A 333 -4.90 -4.28 -14.81
CA VAL A 333 -5.93 -3.31 -14.41
C VAL A 333 -5.87 -3.03 -12.91
N TRP A 334 -5.63 -4.06 -12.10
CA TRP A 334 -5.45 -3.90 -10.65
C TRP A 334 -4.19 -3.10 -10.29
N LEU A 335 -3.05 -3.39 -10.91
CA LEU A 335 -1.79 -2.66 -10.68
C LEU A 335 -1.89 -1.17 -11.06
N LEU A 336 -2.72 -0.85 -12.06
CA LEU A 336 -2.91 0.51 -12.55
C LEU A 336 -4.09 1.24 -11.89
N ALA A 337 -4.82 0.60 -10.97
CA ALA A 337 -5.98 1.20 -10.31
C ALA A 337 -5.62 2.49 -9.55
N SER A 338 -4.55 2.44 -8.75
CA SER A 338 -4.08 3.62 -8.02
C SER A 338 -3.58 4.72 -8.96
N VAL A 339 -2.90 4.34 -10.04
CA VAL A 339 -2.41 5.25 -11.09
C VAL A 339 -3.57 5.98 -11.76
N ALA A 340 -4.63 5.26 -12.14
CA ALA A 340 -5.80 5.85 -12.79
C ALA A 340 -6.45 6.93 -11.92
N VAL A 341 -6.72 6.64 -10.64
CA VAL A 341 -7.34 7.61 -9.73
C VAL A 341 -6.43 8.80 -9.45
N GLU A 342 -5.15 8.55 -9.21
CA GLU A 342 -4.20 9.62 -8.90
C GLU A 342 -3.99 10.54 -10.10
N ASN A 343 -3.85 9.99 -11.31
CA ASN A 343 -3.68 10.74 -12.55
C ASN A 343 -4.92 11.56 -12.92
N ALA A 344 -6.12 11.07 -12.59
CA ALA A 344 -7.35 11.80 -12.85
C ALA A 344 -7.48 13.09 -12.02
N GLN A 345 -6.81 13.18 -10.87
CA GLN A 345 -6.99 14.27 -9.90
C GLN A 345 -5.74 15.12 -9.68
N HIS A 346 -4.56 14.53 -9.89
CA HIS A 346 -3.28 15.15 -9.62
C HIS A 346 -2.40 15.12 -10.86
N ARG A 347 -1.65 16.21 -11.08
CA ARG A 347 -0.75 16.35 -12.23
C ARG A 347 0.53 15.52 -12.14
N GLN A 348 0.92 15.14 -10.92
CA GLN A 348 2.11 14.36 -10.63
C GLN A 348 1.65 13.12 -9.89
N LEU A 349 2.27 11.96 -10.12
CA LEU A 349 2.07 10.76 -9.31
C LEU A 349 3.01 10.81 -8.10
N ILE A 350 2.50 10.61 -6.89
CA ILE A 350 3.30 10.63 -5.65
C ILE A 350 3.25 9.26 -5.00
N VAL A 351 2.06 8.67 -4.93
CA VAL A 351 1.77 7.41 -4.23
C VAL A 351 1.87 6.22 -5.18
N SER A 352 1.16 6.26 -6.31
CA SER A 352 1.08 5.15 -7.26
C SER A 352 2.33 5.05 -8.14
N ASP A 353 2.70 3.84 -8.57
CA ASP A 353 3.85 3.61 -9.47
C ASP A 353 3.40 2.96 -10.78
N PRO A 354 3.46 3.67 -11.92
CA PRO A 354 3.03 3.13 -13.22
C PRO A 354 3.98 2.06 -13.76
N ARG A 355 5.20 1.95 -13.22
CA ARG A 355 6.23 1.01 -13.69
C ARG A 355 5.96 -0.43 -13.26
N ASN A 356 5.06 -0.63 -12.29
CA ASN A 356 4.74 -1.96 -11.77
C ASN A 356 4.12 -2.87 -12.84
N ALA A 357 3.26 -2.32 -13.70
CA ALA A 357 2.59 -3.06 -14.77
C ALA A 357 3.54 -3.56 -15.88
N PRO A 358 4.40 -2.72 -16.50
CA PRO A 358 5.38 -3.21 -17.47
C PRO A 358 6.43 -4.11 -16.83
N ALA A 359 6.83 -3.87 -15.58
CA ALA A 359 7.73 -4.77 -14.85
C ALA A 359 7.14 -6.17 -14.68
N LEU A 360 5.82 -6.30 -14.47
CA LEU A 360 5.14 -7.59 -14.41
C LEU A 360 5.26 -8.34 -15.75
N LEU A 361 4.95 -7.69 -16.87
CA LEU A 361 5.01 -8.31 -18.19
C LEU A 361 6.41 -8.85 -18.50
N ARG A 362 7.44 -8.05 -18.19
CA ARG A 362 8.83 -8.46 -18.33
C ARG A 362 9.17 -9.68 -17.47
N LEU A 363 8.78 -9.69 -16.19
CA LEU A 363 9.06 -10.82 -15.30
C LEU A 363 8.31 -12.09 -15.69
N LEU A 364 7.07 -11.98 -16.19
CA LEU A 364 6.32 -13.12 -16.71
C LEU A 364 7.00 -13.70 -17.95
N ARG A 365 7.48 -12.85 -18.86
CA ARG A 365 8.26 -13.26 -20.04
C ARG A 365 9.57 -13.95 -19.65
N GLU A 366 10.30 -13.41 -18.68
CA GLU A 366 11.53 -14.02 -18.14
C GLU A 366 11.27 -15.40 -17.50
N ARG A 367 10.04 -15.66 -17.04
CA ARG A 367 9.58 -16.96 -16.52
C ARG A 367 9.04 -17.91 -17.61
N GLY A 368 9.09 -17.51 -18.88
CA GLY A 368 8.64 -18.32 -20.02
C GLY A 368 7.13 -18.32 -20.23
N VAL A 369 6.42 -17.34 -19.70
CA VAL A 369 4.97 -17.17 -19.88
C VAL A 369 4.72 -16.44 -21.19
N ASP A 370 3.79 -16.96 -22.00
CA ASP A 370 3.39 -16.28 -23.24
C ASP A 370 2.48 -15.08 -22.92
N VAL A 371 3.08 -13.90 -22.89
CA VAL A 371 2.41 -12.60 -22.68
C VAL A 371 2.22 -11.81 -23.99
N GLY A 372 2.57 -12.40 -25.13
CA GLY A 372 2.60 -11.71 -26.42
C GLY A 372 3.89 -10.94 -26.68
N GLU A 373 3.89 -10.18 -27.79
CA GLU A 373 5.04 -9.43 -28.31
C GLU A 373 5.37 -8.22 -27.43
N GLU A 374 6.66 -7.95 -27.24
CA GLU A 374 7.13 -6.84 -26.40
C GLU A 374 6.71 -5.47 -26.95
N GLU A 375 6.57 -5.34 -28.27
CA GLU A 375 6.10 -4.11 -28.93
C GLU A 375 4.66 -3.73 -28.51
N ASP A 376 3.83 -4.73 -28.16
CA ASP A 376 2.45 -4.54 -27.74
C ASP A 376 2.31 -4.21 -26.24
N ASP A 377 3.37 -4.40 -25.43
CA ASP A 377 3.32 -4.23 -23.98
C ASP A 377 2.84 -2.81 -23.61
N ALA A 378 3.35 -1.79 -24.30
CA ALA A 378 2.97 -0.40 -24.06
C ALA A 378 1.48 -0.15 -24.33
N LEU A 379 0.96 -0.69 -25.44
CA LEU A 379 -0.45 -0.58 -25.80
C LEU A 379 -1.34 -1.34 -24.80
N ARG A 380 -0.90 -2.52 -24.36
CA ARG A 380 -1.58 -3.34 -23.37
C ARG A 380 -1.68 -2.65 -22.01
N VAL A 381 -0.61 -2.00 -21.56
CA VAL A 381 -0.60 -1.21 -20.31
C VAL A 381 -1.52 0.01 -20.43
N ARG A 382 -1.48 0.75 -21.56
CA ARG A 382 -2.41 1.88 -21.81
C ARG A 382 -3.87 1.44 -21.81
N HIS A 383 -4.15 0.28 -22.41
CA HIS A 383 -5.48 -0.29 -22.41
C HIS A 383 -5.93 -0.65 -20.98
N ALA A 384 -5.08 -1.32 -20.19
CA ALA A 384 -5.36 -1.63 -18.80
C ALA A 384 -5.60 -0.38 -17.93
N LEU A 385 -4.84 0.71 -18.16
CA LEU A 385 -5.05 1.98 -17.49
C LEU A 385 -6.45 2.57 -17.80
N SER A 386 -6.86 2.54 -19.07
CA SER A 386 -8.20 3.01 -19.46
C SER A 386 -9.32 2.17 -18.84
N GLN A 387 -9.12 0.86 -18.69
CA GLN A 387 -10.08 -0.02 -18.05
C GLN A 387 -10.19 0.24 -16.55
N ALA A 388 -9.05 0.48 -15.89
CA ALA A 388 -9.04 0.89 -14.49
C ALA A 388 -9.84 2.18 -14.30
N ASP A 389 -9.58 3.21 -15.11
CA ASP A 389 -10.28 4.49 -15.08
C ASP A 389 -11.80 4.34 -15.28
N LEU A 390 -12.23 3.52 -16.25
CA LEU A 390 -13.63 3.23 -16.49
C LEU A 390 -14.31 2.52 -15.31
N LEU A 391 -13.63 1.54 -14.68
CA LEU A 391 -14.16 0.84 -13.51
C LEU A 391 -14.29 1.77 -12.30
N LEU A 392 -13.29 2.61 -12.08
CA LEU A 392 -13.25 3.54 -10.95
C LEU A 392 -14.27 4.67 -11.12
N THR A 393 -14.44 5.18 -12.35
CA THR A 393 -15.48 6.16 -12.67
C THR A 393 -16.88 5.57 -12.50
N ARG A 394 -17.10 4.33 -12.95
CA ARG A 394 -18.38 3.63 -12.77
C ARG A 394 -18.76 3.48 -11.30
N HIS A 395 -17.78 3.21 -10.45
CA HIS A 395 -17.97 2.94 -9.02
C HIS A 395 -17.52 4.11 -8.13
N GLY A 396 -17.54 5.35 -8.64
CA GLY A 396 -16.96 6.53 -7.98
C GLY A 396 -17.55 6.82 -6.59
N ALA A 397 -18.87 6.68 -6.42
CA ALA A 397 -19.51 6.87 -5.11
C ALA A 397 -19.07 5.81 -4.08
N THR A 398 -18.87 4.57 -4.52
CA THR A 398 -18.37 3.48 -3.68
C THR A 398 -16.90 3.70 -3.32
N LEU A 399 -16.10 4.19 -4.27
CA LEU A 399 -14.70 4.56 -4.04
C LEU A 399 -14.57 5.66 -2.98
N ASP A 400 -15.36 6.72 -3.07
CA ASP A 400 -15.32 7.83 -2.10
C ASP A 400 -15.73 7.35 -0.69
N ALA A 401 -16.76 6.52 -0.57
CA ALA A 401 -17.17 5.95 0.71
C ALA A 401 -16.11 4.99 1.31
N LEU A 402 -15.43 4.22 0.45
CA LEU A 402 -14.34 3.35 0.87
C LEU A 402 -13.12 4.16 1.34
N ARG A 403 -12.79 5.25 0.62
CA ARG A 403 -11.74 6.20 1.02
C ARG A 403 -12.03 6.78 2.40
N GLU A 404 -13.21 7.36 2.61
CA GLU A 404 -13.60 7.93 3.91
C GLU A 404 -13.53 6.91 5.04
N ARG A 405 -13.88 5.65 4.73
CA ARG A 405 -13.77 4.58 5.71
C ARG A 405 -12.31 4.26 6.04
N MET A 406 -11.42 4.18 5.05
CA MET A 406 -9.99 3.94 5.25
C MET A 406 -9.30 5.10 5.99
N GLU A 407 -9.66 6.35 5.65
CA GLU A 407 -9.16 7.57 6.33
C GLU A 407 -9.50 7.58 7.83
N SER A 408 -10.61 6.95 8.24
CA SER A 408 -11.00 6.86 9.65
C SER A 408 -10.05 6.02 10.52
N GLY A 409 -9.13 5.26 9.91
CA GLY A 409 -8.13 4.45 10.61
C GLY A 409 -8.66 3.22 11.36
N ALA A 410 -9.99 3.04 11.42
CA ALA A 410 -10.67 1.92 12.08
C ALA A 410 -11.26 0.92 11.07
N ALA A 411 -10.86 1.00 9.80
CA ALA A 411 -11.29 0.09 8.75
C ALA A 411 -10.55 -1.25 8.87
N THR A 412 -11.30 -2.33 8.77
CA THR A 412 -10.77 -3.69 8.60
C THR A 412 -11.17 -4.21 7.23
N VAL A 413 -10.48 -5.22 6.70
CA VAL A 413 -10.77 -5.79 5.37
C VAL A 413 -12.23 -6.23 5.26
N GLY A 414 -12.74 -6.92 6.28
CA GLY A 414 -14.12 -7.36 6.38
C GLY A 414 -15.13 -6.21 6.42
N ASN A 415 -14.80 -5.10 7.07
CA ASN A 415 -15.63 -3.89 7.04
C ASN A 415 -15.66 -3.25 5.65
N CYS A 416 -14.51 -3.17 4.97
CA CYS A 416 -14.40 -2.67 3.60
C CYS A 416 -15.20 -3.52 2.63
N VAL A 417 -15.04 -4.85 2.67
CA VAL A 417 -15.85 -5.77 1.85
C VAL A 417 -17.35 -5.64 2.18
N GLY A 418 -17.69 -5.46 3.45
CA GLY A 418 -19.08 -5.25 3.85
C GLY A 418 -19.70 -3.97 3.30
N LEU A 419 -18.90 -2.90 3.16
CA LEU A 419 -19.30 -1.66 2.51
C LEU A 419 -19.48 -1.86 1.01
N LEU A 420 -18.55 -2.55 0.34
CA LEU A 420 -18.63 -2.88 -1.08
C LEU A 420 -19.89 -3.67 -1.42
N GLU A 421 -20.19 -4.73 -0.66
CA GLU A 421 -21.39 -5.55 -0.88
C GLU A 421 -22.70 -4.79 -0.64
N LYS A 422 -22.68 -3.67 0.09
CA LYS A 422 -23.85 -2.83 0.32
C LYS A 422 -24.07 -1.81 -0.79
N GLN A 423 -22.99 -1.31 -1.40
CA GLN A 423 -23.02 -0.18 -2.34
C GLN A 423 -22.98 -0.61 -3.82
N LEU A 424 -22.40 -1.77 -4.12
CA LEU A 424 -22.43 -2.41 -5.45
C LEU A 424 -23.74 -3.15 -5.69
#